data_AF-A0A2W4MMA0-F1
#
_entry.id   AF-A0A2W4MMA0-F1
#
_cell.length_a   1.000
_cell.length_b   1.000
_cell.length_c   1.000
_cell.angle_alpha   90.00
_cell.angle_beta   90.00
_cell.angle_gamma   90.00
#
_symmetry.space_group_name_H-M   'P 1'
#
loop_
_entity.id
_entity.type
_entity.pdbx_description
1 polymer ?
#
loop_
_entity_poly.entity_id
_entity_poly.type
_entity_poly.pdbx_seq_one_letter_code
_entity_poly.pdbx_strand_id
1 'polypeptide(L)'
;MGLTPRPLIRLPSLSMPLIRVPQVAWDPIVSLPLFLATWLIIRYLRLSRRQLGLQTGDIVSQLMIASGGISLGVFEYMILKPEMPLVPFTWPAFLLATLVLLVATGFAEELIFRGVLQTLAFPALGRYALVYVSLLFAVLHIGYLSLVDVAFVFVVGMVFAYIVAWSGSILGVTLAHGLTNTVLFLVMPYAAQNISAELNQALPWLSAISLTLSLGTVVRLGWRARAGAGAPKAVPSASPLPALPQRGSQGAPAAPSRIAGLTAEGELDLYQRLTGDFAEPLLRVRVEEAGLRAVLFVSTRRLPVADRLQVYVGGALAPDLGVRFLPPQYGFVAGVVELDALPDAALARVGALHRASRLLTRSLRGHLDDLGRSRPEEFQAFWAAYGGYFGVGPWAQRLEVQAAG
;
A
#
# COMPACT_ATOMS: atom_id res chain seq x y z
N MET A 1 2.87 5.66 -33.13
CA MET A 1 3.22 5.79 -31.69
C MET A 1 2.73 4.60 -30.85
N GLY A 2 2.75 3.36 -31.38
CA GLY A 2 2.01 2.22 -30.82
C GLY A 2 2.67 1.40 -29.70
N LEU A 3 3.57 1.99 -28.89
CA LEU A 3 4.35 1.25 -27.87
C LEU A 3 4.26 1.87 -26.47
N THR A 4 3.16 2.54 -26.13
CA THR A 4 2.94 3.00 -24.76
C THR A 4 2.27 1.89 -23.95
N PRO A 5 3.00 1.20 -23.03
CA PRO A 5 2.41 0.13 -22.25
C PRO A 5 1.37 0.72 -21.29
N ARG A 6 0.31 -0.03 -21.03
CA ARG A 6 -0.70 0.33 -20.04
C ARG A 6 -0.09 0.59 -18.66
N PRO A 7 -0.73 1.36 -17.78
CA PRO A 7 -0.15 1.93 -16.56
C PRO A 7 0.59 0.92 -15.66
N LEU A 8 0.00 -0.26 -15.40
CA LEU A 8 0.65 -1.32 -14.60
C LEU A 8 1.70 -2.14 -15.38
N ILE A 9 1.63 -2.14 -16.71
CA ILE A 9 2.53 -2.90 -17.59
C ILE A 9 3.91 -2.25 -17.63
N ARG A 10 3.99 -0.94 -17.36
CA ARG A 10 5.24 -0.18 -17.46
C ARG A 10 6.31 -0.58 -16.44
N LEU A 11 5.91 -0.91 -15.21
CA LEU A 11 6.86 -1.24 -14.14
C LEU A 11 7.62 -2.54 -14.45
N PRO A 12 6.96 -3.65 -14.89
CA PRO A 12 7.66 -4.86 -15.28
C PRO A 12 8.22 -4.79 -16.71
N SER A 13 7.64 -4.03 -17.63
CA SER A 13 8.17 -3.91 -19.01
C SER A 13 9.56 -3.27 -19.08
N LEU A 14 9.94 -2.48 -18.06
CA LEU A 14 11.31 -1.97 -17.92
C LEU A 14 12.32 -3.07 -17.56
N SER A 15 11.84 -4.18 -17.00
CA SER A 15 12.66 -5.33 -16.56
C SER A 15 12.55 -6.57 -17.46
N MET A 16 11.55 -6.62 -18.37
CA MET A 16 11.27 -7.78 -19.22
C MET A 16 11.29 -7.41 -20.71
N PRO A 17 12.01 -8.17 -21.57
CA PRO A 17 12.06 -7.92 -23.01
C PRO A 17 10.77 -8.40 -23.71
N LEU A 18 9.69 -7.63 -23.59
CA LEU A 18 8.37 -7.96 -24.14
C LEU A 18 8.30 -7.88 -25.69
N ILE A 19 9.33 -7.33 -26.35
CA ILE A 19 9.43 -7.18 -27.82
C ILE A 19 9.28 -8.52 -28.56
N ARG A 20 9.64 -9.64 -27.95
CA ARG A 20 9.57 -10.97 -28.59
C ARG A 20 8.25 -11.72 -28.35
N VAL A 21 7.33 -11.13 -27.60
CA VAL A 21 6.07 -11.76 -27.18
C VAL A 21 4.90 -11.14 -27.96
N PRO A 22 3.91 -11.92 -28.40
CA PRO A 22 2.70 -11.36 -29.03
C PRO A 22 2.04 -10.29 -28.16
N GLN A 23 1.59 -9.19 -28.75
CA GLN A 23 1.05 -8.02 -28.04
C GLN A 23 -0.15 -8.37 -27.13
N VAL A 24 -0.96 -9.36 -27.52
CA VAL A 24 -2.10 -9.85 -26.72
C VAL A 24 -1.66 -10.49 -25.39
N ALA A 25 -0.45 -11.03 -25.31
CA ALA A 25 0.07 -11.69 -24.13
C ALA A 25 0.80 -10.75 -23.15
N TRP A 26 0.98 -9.47 -23.50
CA TRP A 26 1.68 -8.52 -22.63
C TRP A 26 0.93 -8.26 -21.32
N ASP A 27 -0.38 -7.99 -21.38
CA ASP A 27 -1.18 -7.70 -20.18
C ASP A 27 -1.28 -8.91 -19.24
N PRO A 28 -1.57 -10.13 -19.72
CA PRO A 28 -1.58 -11.31 -18.87
C PRO A 28 -0.25 -11.55 -18.16
N ILE A 29 0.88 -11.44 -18.87
CA ILE A 29 2.22 -11.67 -18.32
C ILE A 29 2.53 -10.72 -17.18
N VAL A 30 2.14 -9.44 -17.30
CA VAL A 30 2.35 -8.45 -16.24
C VAL A 30 1.32 -8.60 -15.12
N SER A 31 0.05 -8.85 -15.46
CA SER A 31 -1.00 -8.97 -14.45
C SER A 31 -0.82 -10.18 -13.54
N LEU A 32 -0.22 -11.28 -14.02
CA LEU A 32 -0.06 -12.52 -13.24
C LEU A 32 0.77 -12.31 -11.96
N PRO A 33 2.00 -11.76 -12.01
CA PRO A 33 2.76 -11.41 -10.81
C PRO A 33 2.01 -10.43 -9.89
N LEU A 34 1.30 -9.45 -10.46
CA LEU A 34 0.54 -8.47 -9.69
C LEU A 34 -0.65 -9.12 -8.99
N PHE A 35 -1.36 -10.04 -9.64
CA PHE A 35 -2.41 -10.85 -9.03
C PHE A 35 -1.85 -11.72 -7.92
N LEU A 36 -0.70 -12.35 -8.13
CA LEU A 36 -0.05 -13.16 -7.09
C LEU A 36 0.31 -12.30 -5.88
N ALA A 37 0.95 -11.14 -6.08
CA ALA A 37 1.30 -10.21 -5.01
C ALA A 37 0.05 -9.72 -4.27
N THR A 38 -0.99 -9.33 -5.00
CA THR A 38 -2.27 -8.89 -4.44
C THR A 38 -2.93 -10.01 -3.64
N TRP A 39 -2.92 -11.23 -4.15
CA TRP A 39 -3.46 -12.40 -3.47
C TRP A 39 -2.67 -12.71 -2.19
N LEU A 40 -1.34 -12.67 -2.21
CA LEU A 40 -0.51 -12.85 -1.02
C LEU A 40 -0.81 -11.79 0.04
N ILE A 41 -0.96 -10.52 -0.34
CA ILE A 41 -1.35 -9.43 0.57
C ILE A 41 -2.73 -9.70 1.18
N ILE A 42 -3.72 -10.06 0.36
CA ILE A 42 -5.08 -10.41 0.82
C ILE A 42 -5.03 -11.56 1.84
N ARG A 43 -4.23 -12.59 1.58
CA ARG A 43 -4.07 -13.75 2.46
C ARG A 43 -3.34 -13.40 3.76
N TYR A 44 -2.26 -12.62 3.67
CA TYR A 44 -1.45 -12.19 4.81
C TYR A 44 -2.25 -11.29 5.76
N LEU A 45 -2.96 -10.29 5.21
CA LEU A 45 -3.79 -9.35 5.97
C LEU A 45 -5.20 -9.89 6.28
N ARG A 46 -5.51 -11.12 5.83
CA ARG A 46 -6.81 -11.79 6.01
C ARG A 46 -8.00 -10.92 5.60
N LEU A 47 -7.86 -10.18 4.49
CA LEU A 47 -8.92 -9.30 3.99
C LEU A 47 -10.11 -10.15 3.50
N SER A 48 -11.29 -9.86 4.03
CA SER A 48 -12.54 -10.51 3.62
C SER A 48 -13.01 -10.01 2.26
N ARG A 49 -13.79 -10.84 1.56
CA ARG A 49 -14.42 -10.47 0.28
C ARG A 49 -15.22 -9.17 0.38
N ARG A 50 -15.91 -8.96 1.49
CA ARG A 50 -16.68 -7.73 1.75
C ARG A 50 -15.78 -6.50 1.91
N GLN A 51 -14.62 -6.63 2.53
CA GLN A 51 -13.64 -5.53 2.65
C GLN A 51 -13.07 -5.15 1.29
N LEU A 52 -12.82 -6.13 0.43
CA LEU A 52 -12.33 -5.92 -0.93
C LEU A 52 -13.40 -5.39 -1.91
N GLY A 53 -14.65 -5.26 -1.46
CA GLY A 53 -15.78 -4.93 -2.34
C GLY A 53 -16.13 -6.04 -3.34
N LEU A 54 -15.70 -7.27 -3.10
CA LEU A 54 -16.04 -8.47 -3.89
C LEU A 54 -17.44 -8.97 -3.51
N GLN A 55 -18.43 -8.12 -3.77
CA GLN A 55 -19.86 -8.38 -3.59
C GLN A 55 -20.63 -7.76 -4.74
N THR A 56 -21.81 -8.28 -5.05
CA THR A 56 -22.63 -7.80 -6.17
C THR A 56 -23.22 -6.41 -5.92
N GLY A 57 -23.55 -6.09 -4.66
CA GLY A 57 -24.24 -4.84 -4.32
C GLY A 57 -25.61 -4.74 -4.99
N ASP A 58 -26.08 -3.50 -5.23
CA ASP A 58 -27.26 -3.25 -6.05
C ASP A 58 -26.90 -3.41 -7.53
N ILE A 59 -27.26 -4.55 -8.12
CA ILE A 59 -26.85 -4.91 -9.48
C ILE A 59 -27.29 -3.88 -10.52
N VAL A 60 -28.46 -3.25 -10.34
CA VAL A 60 -28.95 -2.22 -11.27
C VAL A 60 -28.01 -1.02 -11.26
N SER A 61 -27.63 -0.54 -10.07
CA SER A 61 -26.64 0.53 -9.94
C SER A 61 -25.29 0.12 -10.54
N GLN A 62 -24.81 -1.10 -10.28
CA GLN A 62 -23.52 -1.55 -10.82
C GLN A 62 -23.53 -1.60 -12.35
N LEU A 63 -24.63 -2.03 -12.98
CA LEU A 63 -24.77 -2.04 -14.43
C LEU A 63 -24.89 -0.63 -15.02
N MET A 64 -25.61 0.29 -14.34
CA MET A 64 -25.67 1.70 -14.75
C MET A 64 -24.31 2.40 -14.62
N ILE A 65 -23.50 2.03 -13.63
CA ILE A 65 -22.12 2.49 -13.51
C ILE A 65 -21.25 1.87 -14.63
N ALA A 66 -21.39 0.56 -14.87
CA ALA A 66 -20.65 -0.16 -15.89
C ALA A 66 -20.85 0.44 -17.29
N SER A 67 -22.08 0.85 -17.63
CA SER A 67 -22.37 1.46 -18.93
C SER A 67 -21.59 2.77 -19.15
N GLY A 68 -21.29 3.53 -18.09
CA GLY A 68 -20.46 4.73 -18.14
C GLY A 68 -19.06 4.50 -18.72
N GLY A 69 -18.56 3.26 -18.71
CA GLY A 69 -17.32 2.87 -19.39
C GLY A 69 -17.32 3.19 -20.90
N ILE A 70 -18.50 3.18 -21.55
CA ILE A 70 -18.62 3.56 -22.96
C ILE A 70 -18.24 5.04 -23.13
N SER A 71 -18.85 5.94 -22.36
CA SER A 71 -18.57 7.37 -22.45
C SER A 71 -17.13 7.68 -22.08
N LEU A 72 -16.62 7.05 -21.02
CA LEU A 72 -15.24 7.23 -20.57
C LEU A 72 -14.25 6.82 -21.67
N GLY A 73 -14.46 5.67 -22.31
CA GLY A 73 -13.59 5.21 -23.41
C GLY A 73 -13.64 6.11 -24.64
N VAL A 74 -14.81 6.69 -24.96
CA VAL A 74 -14.94 7.68 -26.04
C VAL A 74 -14.16 8.96 -25.70
N PHE A 75 -14.31 9.49 -24.48
CA PHE A 75 -13.59 10.69 -24.05
C PHE A 75 -12.09 10.48 -23.98
N GLU A 76 -11.64 9.35 -23.44
CA GLU A 76 -10.22 9.00 -23.37
C GLU A 76 -9.62 8.81 -24.77
N TYR A 77 -10.39 8.23 -25.72
CA TYR A 77 -9.98 8.15 -27.11
C TYR A 77 -9.80 9.54 -27.74
N MET A 78 -10.66 10.51 -27.43
CA MET A 78 -10.49 11.88 -27.91
C MET A 78 -9.22 12.55 -27.38
N ILE A 79 -8.73 12.11 -26.20
CA ILE A 79 -7.49 12.61 -25.58
C ILE A 79 -6.27 11.91 -26.17
N LEU A 80 -6.24 10.58 -26.19
CA LEU A 80 -5.06 9.79 -26.52
C LEU A 80 -4.96 9.40 -28.00
N LYS A 81 -6.10 9.25 -28.69
CA LYS A 81 -6.24 8.84 -30.09
C LYS A 81 -5.31 7.67 -30.50
N PRO A 82 -5.38 6.52 -29.81
CA PRO A 82 -4.57 5.36 -30.17
C PRO A 82 -4.85 4.89 -31.60
N GLU A 83 -3.78 4.46 -32.29
CA GLU A 83 -3.87 3.81 -33.60
C GLU A 83 -4.51 2.42 -33.47
N MET A 84 -5.12 1.92 -34.55
CA MET A 84 -5.66 0.57 -34.58
C MET A 84 -4.54 -0.46 -34.33
N PRO A 85 -4.77 -1.52 -33.55
CA PRO A 85 -3.82 -2.61 -33.42
C PRO A 85 -3.44 -3.17 -34.80
N LEU A 86 -2.18 -3.54 -35.00
CA LEU A 86 -1.65 -4.03 -36.28
C LEU A 86 -2.20 -5.41 -36.71
N VAL A 87 -3.22 -5.93 -36.03
CA VAL A 87 -3.81 -7.25 -36.26
C VAL A 87 -5.20 -7.08 -36.89
N PRO A 88 -5.53 -7.83 -37.96
CA PRO A 88 -6.85 -7.77 -38.57
C PRO A 88 -7.97 -8.06 -37.57
N PHE A 89 -9.07 -7.31 -37.67
CA PHE A 89 -10.24 -7.53 -36.84
C PHE A 89 -10.86 -8.91 -37.12
N THR A 90 -10.98 -9.73 -36.09
CA THR A 90 -11.81 -10.95 -36.09
C THR A 90 -12.61 -11.00 -34.79
N TRP A 91 -13.84 -11.52 -34.84
CA TRP A 91 -14.68 -11.65 -33.65
C TRP A 91 -14.00 -12.42 -32.50
N PRO A 92 -13.34 -13.56 -32.72
CA PRO A 92 -12.64 -14.28 -31.66
C PRO A 92 -11.50 -13.46 -31.04
N ALA A 93 -10.70 -12.76 -31.86
CA ALA A 93 -9.61 -11.93 -31.35
C ALA A 93 -10.13 -10.72 -30.56
N PHE A 94 -11.21 -10.09 -31.03
CA PHE A 94 -11.88 -8.99 -30.32
C PHE A 94 -12.41 -9.42 -28.95
N LEU A 95 -13.11 -10.57 -28.90
CA LEU A 95 -13.65 -11.09 -27.64
C LEU A 95 -12.54 -11.47 -26.66
N LEU A 96 -11.46 -12.11 -27.16
CA LEU A 96 -10.30 -12.45 -26.34
C LEU A 96 -9.61 -11.19 -25.80
N ALA A 97 -9.35 -10.20 -26.65
CA ALA A 97 -8.73 -8.94 -26.23
C ALA A 97 -9.60 -8.18 -25.22
N THR A 98 -10.91 -8.15 -25.43
CA THR A 98 -11.89 -7.56 -24.50
C THR A 98 -11.83 -8.27 -23.14
N LEU A 99 -11.80 -9.60 -23.13
CA LEU A 99 -11.70 -10.39 -21.90
C LEU A 99 -10.38 -10.13 -21.17
N VAL A 100 -9.27 -10.08 -21.91
CA VAL A 100 -7.94 -9.76 -21.36
C VAL A 100 -7.95 -8.38 -20.74
N LEU A 101 -8.47 -7.36 -21.43
CA LEU A 101 -8.58 -6.00 -20.88
C LEU A 101 -9.47 -5.99 -19.63
N LEU A 102 -10.63 -6.63 -19.68
CA LEU A 102 -11.55 -6.70 -18.57
C LEU A 102 -10.92 -7.33 -17.32
N VAL A 103 -10.11 -8.38 -17.47
CA VAL A 103 -9.49 -9.07 -16.33
C VAL A 103 -8.19 -8.40 -15.91
N ALA A 104 -7.26 -8.20 -16.85
CA ALA A 104 -5.88 -7.77 -16.56
C ALA A 104 -5.78 -6.28 -16.22
N THR A 105 -6.70 -5.44 -16.70
CA THR A 105 -6.74 -4.02 -16.35
C THR A 105 -7.98 -3.69 -15.54
N GLY A 106 -9.18 -3.97 -16.06
CA GLY A 106 -10.42 -3.63 -15.38
C GLY A 106 -10.52 -4.25 -13.99
N PHE A 107 -10.38 -5.57 -13.85
CA PHE A 107 -10.50 -6.23 -12.55
C PHE A 107 -9.24 -6.09 -11.71
N ALA A 108 -8.06 -6.32 -12.30
CA ALA A 108 -6.80 -6.30 -11.55
C ALA A 108 -6.56 -4.93 -10.90
N GLU A 109 -6.71 -3.85 -11.67
CA GLU A 109 -6.44 -2.49 -11.18
C GLU A 109 -7.48 -2.09 -10.14
N GLU A 110 -8.77 -2.33 -10.39
CA GLU A 110 -9.80 -2.01 -9.40
C GLU A 110 -9.64 -2.83 -8.11
N LEU A 111 -9.26 -4.11 -8.19
CA LEU A 111 -8.97 -4.92 -7.02
C LEU A 111 -7.77 -4.37 -6.22
N ILE A 112 -6.69 -3.99 -6.89
CA ILE A 112 -5.50 -3.43 -6.24
C ILE A 112 -5.82 -2.08 -5.60
N PHE A 113 -6.34 -1.14 -6.39
CA PHE A 113 -6.50 0.24 -5.94
C PHE A 113 -7.71 0.39 -5.02
N ARG A 114 -8.89 -0.10 -5.42
CA ARG A 114 -10.14 0.15 -4.68
C ARG A 114 -10.40 -0.97 -3.66
N GLY A 115 -10.06 -2.20 -4.02
CA GLY A 115 -10.19 -3.34 -3.10
C GLY A 115 -9.15 -3.32 -1.99
N VAL A 116 -7.86 -3.24 -2.32
CA VAL A 116 -6.77 -3.36 -1.33
C VAL A 116 -6.29 -2.00 -0.83
N LEU A 117 -5.75 -1.13 -1.69
CA LEU A 117 -5.09 0.11 -1.25
C LEU A 117 -6.06 1.08 -0.57
N GLN A 118 -7.25 1.28 -1.12
CA GLN A 118 -8.27 2.14 -0.52
C GLN A 118 -8.73 1.59 0.84
N THR A 119 -8.91 0.27 0.96
CA THR A 119 -9.23 -0.41 2.22
C THR A 119 -8.16 -0.19 3.29
N LEU A 120 -6.89 -0.29 2.91
CA LEU A 120 -5.75 -0.14 3.84
C LEU A 120 -5.44 1.33 4.17
N ALA A 121 -5.72 2.26 3.26
CA ALA A 121 -5.50 3.68 3.46
C ALA A 121 -6.60 4.34 4.32
N PHE A 122 -7.82 3.81 4.30
CA PHE A 122 -8.97 4.41 4.99
C PHE A 122 -8.77 4.61 6.50
N PRO A 123 -8.25 3.64 7.28
CA PRO A 123 -8.02 3.83 8.71
C PRO A 123 -7.03 4.96 9.04
N ALA A 124 -6.05 5.20 8.17
CA ALA A 124 -5.01 6.21 8.40
C ALA A 124 -5.38 7.60 7.87
N LEU A 125 -6.08 7.65 6.73
CA LEU A 125 -6.34 8.90 5.99
C LEU A 125 -7.83 9.31 5.99
N GLY A 126 -8.72 8.45 6.48
CA GLY A 126 -10.18 8.66 6.41
C GLY A 126 -10.62 8.95 4.98
N ARG A 127 -11.42 10.01 4.79
CA ARG A 127 -11.88 10.45 3.46
C ARG A 127 -10.76 10.83 2.49
N TYR A 128 -9.58 11.21 2.99
CA TYR A 128 -8.44 11.55 2.13
C TYR A 128 -7.82 10.31 1.46
N ALA A 129 -8.16 9.09 1.90
CA ALA A 129 -7.78 7.86 1.23
C ALA A 129 -8.28 7.82 -0.22
N LEU A 130 -9.44 8.41 -0.52
CA LEU A 130 -9.99 8.49 -1.87
C LEU A 130 -9.02 9.27 -2.77
N VAL A 131 -8.65 10.48 -2.35
CA VAL A 131 -7.73 11.36 -3.11
C VAL A 131 -6.36 10.70 -3.27
N TYR A 132 -5.83 10.13 -2.18
CA TYR A 132 -4.53 9.47 -2.17
C TYR A 132 -4.46 8.32 -3.17
N VAL A 133 -5.43 7.41 -3.14
CA VAL A 133 -5.45 6.24 -4.04
C VAL A 133 -5.71 6.65 -5.49
N SER A 134 -6.60 7.62 -5.73
CA SER A 134 -6.83 8.16 -7.07
C SER A 134 -5.59 8.84 -7.65
N LEU A 135 -4.79 9.51 -6.82
CA LEU A 135 -3.51 10.09 -7.23
C LEU A 135 -2.50 9.01 -7.61
N LEU A 136 -2.35 7.96 -6.78
CA LEU A 136 -1.47 6.83 -7.10
C LEU A 136 -1.87 6.17 -8.43
N PHE A 137 -3.17 5.99 -8.66
CA PHE A 137 -3.70 5.43 -9.90
C PHE A 137 -3.38 6.32 -11.11
N ALA A 138 -3.58 7.64 -10.99
CA ALA A 138 -3.30 8.59 -12.05
C ALA A 138 -1.80 8.70 -12.40
N VAL A 139 -0.91 8.61 -11.40
CA VAL A 139 0.54 8.64 -11.62
C VAL A 139 1.00 7.52 -12.54
N LEU A 140 0.35 6.35 -12.53
CA LEU A 140 0.70 5.27 -13.44
C LEU A 140 0.40 5.61 -14.91
N HIS A 141 -0.47 6.59 -15.18
CA HIS A 141 -0.85 7.02 -16.53
C HIS A 141 0.10 8.08 -17.12
N ILE A 142 1.07 8.57 -16.34
CA ILE A 142 2.17 9.43 -16.85
C ILE A 142 2.87 8.76 -18.04
N GLY A 143 2.79 7.42 -18.14
CA GLY A 143 3.32 6.68 -19.26
C GLY A 143 2.80 7.10 -20.63
N TYR A 144 1.55 7.59 -20.73
CA TYR A 144 0.97 8.10 -21.98
C TYR A 144 1.51 9.47 -22.41
N LEU A 145 2.36 10.10 -21.60
CA LEU A 145 2.97 11.41 -21.87
C LEU A 145 1.94 12.51 -22.15
N SER A 146 0.73 12.37 -21.60
CA SER A 146 -0.36 13.34 -21.70
C SER A 146 -0.78 13.79 -20.31
N LEU A 147 -0.54 15.05 -19.98
CA LEU A 147 -0.96 15.61 -18.70
C LEU A 147 -2.50 15.69 -18.60
N VAL A 148 -3.17 15.90 -19.74
CA VAL A 148 -4.63 15.91 -19.84
C VAL A 148 -5.20 14.54 -19.48
N ASP A 149 -4.56 13.47 -19.96
CA ASP A 149 -4.93 12.09 -19.62
C ASP A 149 -4.77 11.83 -18.12
N VAL A 150 -3.61 12.18 -17.53
CA VAL A 150 -3.36 12.04 -16.09
C VAL A 150 -4.42 12.78 -15.26
N ALA A 151 -4.78 14.01 -15.64
CA ALA A 151 -5.83 14.77 -14.96
C ALA A 151 -7.21 14.11 -15.13
N PHE A 152 -7.53 13.62 -16.33
CA PHE A 152 -8.77 12.91 -16.62
C PHE A 152 -8.91 11.64 -15.77
N VAL A 153 -7.90 10.76 -15.79
CA VAL A 153 -7.94 9.50 -15.03
C VAL A 153 -7.87 9.72 -13.51
N PHE A 154 -7.31 10.83 -13.05
CA PHE A 154 -7.41 11.24 -11.64
C PHE A 154 -8.86 11.52 -11.25
N VAL A 155 -9.59 12.29 -12.05
CA VAL A 155 -11.02 12.59 -11.82
C VAL A 155 -11.86 11.32 -11.87
N VAL A 156 -11.68 10.49 -12.91
CA VAL A 156 -12.34 9.18 -13.03
C VAL A 156 -12.02 8.32 -11.82
N GLY A 157 -10.74 8.28 -11.43
CA GLY A 157 -10.27 7.51 -10.30
C GLY A 157 -10.89 7.95 -8.98
N MET A 158 -11.14 9.25 -8.79
CA MET A 158 -11.88 9.79 -7.64
C MET A 158 -13.34 9.38 -7.66
N VAL A 159 -14.01 9.44 -8.81
CA VAL A 159 -15.40 9.00 -8.97
C VAL A 159 -15.53 7.51 -8.66
N PHE A 160 -14.61 6.67 -9.15
CA PHE A 160 -14.63 5.23 -8.85
C PHE A 160 -14.36 4.95 -7.36
N ALA A 161 -13.37 5.62 -6.76
CA ALA A 161 -13.09 5.50 -5.34
C ALA A 161 -14.32 5.88 -4.49
N TYR A 162 -15.03 6.94 -4.89
CA TYR A 162 -16.30 7.35 -4.30
C TYR A 162 -17.39 6.27 -4.46
N ILE A 163 -17.63 5.79 -5.70
CA ILE A 163 -18.62 4.74 -5.97
C ILE A 163 -18.38 3.51 -5.09
N VAL A 164 -17.13 3.06 -4.97
CA VAL A 164 -16.79 1.88 -4.15
C VAL A 164 -17.01 2.16 -2.67
N ALA A 165 -16.63 3.34 -2.18
CA ALA A 165 -16.82 3.72 -0.77
C ALA A 165 -18.30 3.70 -0.34
N TRP A 166 -19.23 4.00 -1.25
CA TRP A 166 -20.65 4.08 -0.96
C TRP A 166 -21.43 2.80 -1.33
N SER A 167 -21.13 2.21 -2.48
CA SER A 167 -21.78 0.97 -2.92
C SER A 167 -21.23 -0.27 -2.22
N GLY A 168 -19.98 -0.20 -1.73
CA GLY A 168 -19.24 -1.32 -1.16
C GLY A 168 -18.95 -2.43 -2.17
N SER A 169 -19.04 -2.15 -3.48
CA SER A 169 -18.81 -3.11 -4.54
C SER A 169 -17.85 -2.55 -5.57
N ILE A 170 -16.89 -3.36 -6.01
CA ILE A 170 -16.01 -3.03 -7.13
C ILE A 170 -16.57 -3.47 -8.50
N LEU A 171 -17.69 -4.20 -8.53
CA LEU A 171 -18.22 -4.83 -9.74
C LEU A 171 -18.47 -3.83 -10.87
N GLY A 172 -19.24 -2.77 -10.59
CA GLY A 172 -19.62 -1.76 -11.58
C GLY A 172 -18.42 -0.97 -12.07
N VAL A 173 -17.49 -0.58 -11.18
CA VAL A 173 -16.26 0.12 -11.58
C VAL A 173 -15.29 -0.77 -12.35
N THR A 174 -15.22 -2.07 -12.03
CA THR A 174 -14.43 -3.06 -12.78
C THR A 174 -14.93 -3.20 -14.20
N LEU A 175 -16.25 -3.36 -14.36
CA LEU A 175 -16.89 -3.46 -15.67
C LEU A 175 -16.77 -2.14 -16.45
N ALA A 176 -16.98 -1.00 -15.79
CA ALA A 176 -16.81 0.32 -16.39
C ALA A 176 -15.39 0.49 -16.92
N HIS A 177 -14.38 0.21 -16.09
CA HIS A 177 -12.97 0.33 -16.46
C HIS A 177 -12.59 -0.61 -17.62
N GLY A 178 -12.95 -1.89 -17.52
CA GLY A 178 -12.69 -2.84 -18.62
C GLY A 178 -13.37 -2.41 -19.93
N LEU A 179 -14.59 -1.87 -19.84
CA LEU A 179 -15.32 -1.34 -20.99
C LEU A 179 -14.69 -0.06 -21.53
N THR A 180 -14.21 0.85 -20.68
CA THR A 180 -13.41 2.02 -21.06
C THR A 180 -12.22 1.59 -21.91
N ASN A 181 -11.41 0.65 -21.43
CA ASN A 181 -10.24 0.17 -22.15
C ASN A 181 -10.60 -0.54 -23.46
N THR A 182 -11.70 -1.30 -23.46
CA THR A 182 -12.22 -1.96 -24.67
C THR A 182 -12.63 -0.91 -25.72
N VAL A 183 -13.35 0.13 -25.30
CA VAL A 183 -13.79 1.19 -26.20
C VAL A 183 -12.62 2.02 -26.70
N LEU A 184 -11.70 2.41 -25.80
CA LEU A 184 -10.50 3.18 -26.12
C LEU A 184 -9.57 2.46 -27.10
N PHE A 185 -9.23 1.19 -26.84
CA PHE A 185 -8.18 0.49 -27.59
C PHE A 185 -8.70 -0.36 -28.75
N LEU A 186 -9.97 -0.77 -28.73
CA LEU A 186 -10.51 -1.67 -29.76
C LEU A 186 -11.63 -1.01 -30.56
N VAL A 187 -12.69 -0.51 -29.90
CA VAL A 187 -13.89 -0.03 -30.60
C VAL A 187 -13.65 1.28 -31.34
N MET A 188 -13.12 2.31 -30.68
CA MET A 188 -12.93 3.63 -31.28
C MET A 188 -11.88 3.65 -32.40
N PRO A 189 -10.70 3.01 -32.27
CA PRO A 189 -9.75 2.92 -33.37
C PRO A 189 -10.33 2.17 -34.58
N TYR A 190 -11.12 1.12 -34.35
CA TYR A 190 -11.82 0.41 -35.42
C TYR A 190 -12.90 1.27 -36.07
N ALA A 191 -13.70 1.95 -35.25
CA ALA A 191 -14.79 2.81 -35.68
C ALA A 191 -14.27 3.96 -36.56
N ALA A 192 -13.17 4.60 -36.15
CA ALA A 192 -12.57 5.73 -36.87
C ALA A 192 -12.17 5.41 -38.32
N GLN A 193 -11.98 4.12 -38.65
CA GLN A 193 -11.55 3.67 -39.97
C GLN A 193 -12.64 2.91 -40.75
N ASN A 194 -13.63 2.30 -40.07
CA ASN A 194 -14.51 1.29 -40.68
C ASN A 194 -16.00 1.45 -40.33
N ILE A 195 -16.41 2.45 -39.55
CA ILE A 195 -17.80 2.55 -39.10
C ILE A 195 -18.74 3.11 -40.19
N SER A 196 -19.97 2.60 -40.23
CA SER A 196 -21.00 3.13 -41.11
C SER A 196 -21.46 4.52 -40.65
N ALA A 197 -22.06 5.29 -41.58
CA ALA A 197 -22.53 6.64 -41.28
C ALA A 197 -23.59 6.66 -40.16
N GLU A 198 -24.44 5.63 -40.10
CA GLU A 198 -25.51 5.48 -39.10
C GLU A 198 -24.93 5.26 -37.70
N LEU A 199 -23.93 4.38 -37.59
CA LEU A 199 -23.27 4.09 -36.33
C LEU A 199 -22.45 5.29 -35.81
N ASN A 200 -21.83 6.06 -36.71
CA ASN A 200 -21.16 7.32 -36.35
C ASN A 200 -22.13 8.35 -35.77
N GLN A 201 -23.35 8.44 -36.33
CA GLN A 201 -24.41 9.31 -35.80
C GLN A 201 -24.98 8.81 -34.47
N ALA A 202 -25.05 7.49 -34.26
CA ALA A 202 -25.55 6.89 -33.03
C ALA A 202 -24.57 7.01 -31.85
N LEU A 203 -23.27 6.99 -32.10
CA LEU A 203 -22.23 6.91 -31.07
C LEU A 203 -22.28 8.06 -30.04
N PRO A 204 -22.46 9.34 -30.41
CA PRO A 204 -22.63 10.43 -29.43
C PRO A 204 -23.83 10.21 -28.52
N TRP A 205 -24.95 9.71 -29.06
CA TRP A 205 -26.15 9.43 -28.28
C TRP A 205 -25.95 8.26 -27.31
N LEU A 206 -25.30 7.18 -27.76
CA LEU A 206 -24.95 6.06 -26.90
C LEU A 206 -24.03 6.50 -25.76
N SER A 207 -23.04 7.34 -26.06
CA SER A 207 -22.15 7.96 -25.07
C SER A 207 -22.92 8.86 -24.09
N ALA A 208 -23.84 9.69 -24.58
CA ALA A 208 -24.64 10.58 -23.74
C ALA A 208 -25.60 9.82 -22.81
N ILE A 209 -26.26 8.77 -23.32
CA ILE A 209 -27.16 7.92 -22.54
C ILE A 209 -26.38 7.20 -21.43
N SER A 210 -25.25 6.57 -21.77
CA SER A 210 -24.39 5.89 -20.77
C SER A 210 -23.84 6.85 -19.72
N LEU A 211 -23.45 8.07 -20.11
CA LEU A 211 -23.00 9.10 -19.18
C LEU A 211 -24.14 9.53 -18.25
N THR A 212 -25.34 9.70 -18.78
CA THR A 212 -26.52 10.12 -18.00
C THR A 212 -26.92 9.05 -16.98
N LEU A 213 -26.94 7.78 -17.39
CA LEU A 213 -27.26 6.65 -16.49
C LEU A 213 -26.24 6.52 -15.36
N SER A 214 -24.94 6.62 -15.69
CA SER A 214 -23.87 6.52 -14.71
C SER A 214 -23.85 7.72 -13.75
N LEU A 215 -23.92 8.95 -14.26
CA LEU A 215 -23.98 10.17 -13.43
C LEU A 215 -25.22 10.18 -12.53
N GLY A 216 -26.40 9.85 -13.06
CA GLY A 216 -27.63 9.75 -12.28
C GLY A 216 -27.49 8.76 -11.12
N THR A 217 -26.80 7.64 -11.36
CA THR A 217 -26.49 6.64 -10.31
C THR A 217 -25.52 7.18 -9.27
N VAL A 218 -24.45 7.88 -9.67
CA VAL A 218 -23.49 8.50 -8.74
C VAL A 218 -24.19 9.55 -7.87
N VAL A 219 -25.02 10.40 -8.46
CA VAL A 219 -25.81 11.41 -7.73
C VAL A 219 -26.77 10.73 -6.75
N ARG A 220 -27.47 9.67 -7.19
CA ARG A 220 -28.36 8.88 -6.32
C ARG A 220 -27.62 8.28 -5.13
N LEU A 221 -26.43 7.71 -5.34
CA LEU A 221 -25.58 7.20 -4.26
C LEU A 221 -25.19 8.33 -3.29
N GLY A 222 -24.85 9.51 -3.80
CA GLY A 222 -24.52 10.67 -2.98
C GLY A 222 -25.70 11.30 -2.23
N TRP A 223 -26.91 11.21 -2.76
CA TRP A 223 -28.12 11.59 -2.03
C TRP A 223 -28.43 10.62 -0.90
N ARG A 224 -28.36 9.31 -1.14
CA ARG A 224 -28.55 8.29 -0.10
C ARG A 224 -27.52 8.43 1.03
N ALA A 225 -26.28 8.74 0.66
CA ALA A 225 -25.19 9.06 1.57
C ALA A 225 -25.50 10.26 2.50
N ARG A 226 -26.02 11.34 1.94
CA ARG A 226 -26.35 12.58 2.68
C ARG A 226 -27.62 12.46 3.52
N ALA A 227 -28.60 11.69 3.06
CA ALA A 227 -29.88 11.49 3.75
C ALA A 227 -29.79 10.57 4.99
N GLY A 228 -28.60 10.16 5.42
CA GLY A 228 -28.40 9.32 6.60
C GLY A 228 -28.87 7.87 6.44
N ALA A 229 -29.37 7.47 5.26
CA ALA A 229 -29.95 6.15 4.97
C ALA A 229 -28.90 5.04 4.76
N GLY A 230 -27.75 5.18 5.41
CA GLY A 230 -26.60 4.32 5.29
C GLY A 230 -25.34 5.18 5.32
N ALA A 231 -24.69 5.22 6.49
CA ALA A 231 -23.28 5.58 6.55
C ALA A 231 -22.53 4.87 5.40
N PRO A 232 -21.48 5.46 4.80
CA PRO A 232 -20.65 4.72 3.85
C PRO A 232 -20.37 3.40 4.54
N LYS A 233 -20.73 2.27 3.91
CA LYS A 233 -20.57 0.96 4.53
C LYS A 233 -19.09 0.88 4.79
N ALA A 234 -18.69 1.26 6.00
CA ALA A 234 -17.31 1.45 6.34
C ALA A 234 -16.69 0.13 5.92
N VAL A 235 -15.74 0.20 5.00
CA VAL A 235 -14.88 -0.94 4.73
C VAL A 235 -14.54 -1.42 6.13
N PRO A 236 -15.02 -2.61 6.55
CA PRO A 236 -14.78 -3.06 7.91
C PRO A 236 -13.29 -2.87 8.10
N SER A 237 -12.85 -2.09 9.09
CA SER A 237 -11.43 -1.91 9.33
C SER A 237 -10.81 -3.29 9.15
N ALA A 238 -9.77 -3.44 8.31
CA ALA A 238 -8.98 -4.65 8.32
C ALA A 238 -8.85 -5.01 9.79
N SER A 239 -9.35 -6.19 10.21
CA SER A 239 -9.23 -6.61 11.61
C SER A 239 -7.83 -6.23 11.99
N PRO A 240 -7.62 -5.43 13.06
CA PRO A 240 -6.29 -4.95 13.41
C PRO A 240 -5.37 -6.13 13.21
N LEU A 241 -4.35 -5.95 12.32
CA LEU A 241 -3.40 -6.98 11.88
C LEU A 241 -3.41 -8.08 12.93
N PRO A 242 -3.90 -9.30 12.62
CA PRO A 242 -4.29 -10.26 13.66
C PRO A 242 -3.24 -10.17 14.73
N ALA A 243 -3.65 -9.64 15.90
CA ALA A 243 -2.70 -9.32 16.96
C ALA A 243 -1.78 -10.52 17.02
N LEU A 244 -0.47 -10.29 16.81
CA LEU A 244 0.55 -11.33 16.93
C LEU A 244 0.08 -12.18 18.10
N PRO A 245 -0.25 -13.48 17.87
CA PRO A 245 -1.18 -14.24 18.69
C PRO A 245 -1.00 -13.81 20.12
N GLN A 246 -2.00 -13.11 20.69
CA GLN A 246 -1.92 -12.71 22.08
C GLN A 246 -1.73 -14.02 22.83
N ARG A 247 -0.48 -14.29 23.24
CA ARG A 247 -0.20 -15.29 24.26
C ARG A 247 -1.17 -14.92 25.36
N GLY A 248 -2.03 -15.87 25.69
CA GLY A 248 -3.21 -15.63 26.50
C GLY A 248 -2.88 -14.76 27.70
N SER A 249 -3.90 -14.08 28.18
CA SER A 249 -3.96 -13.38 29.46
C SER A 249 -3.73 -14.32 30.66
N GLN A 250 -2.60 -15.02 30.67
CA GLN A 250 -1.95 -15.54 31.86
C GLN A 250 -0.91 -14.49 32.20
N GLY A 251 -1.35 -13.49 32.98
CA GLY A 251 -0.52 -12.44 33.57
C GLY A 251 0.39 -11.74 32.57
N ALA A 252 0.00 -10.56 32.08
CA ALA A 252 1.04 -9.59 31.75
C ALA A 252 1.95 -9.52 32.98
N PRO A 253 3.25 -9.89 32.90
CA PRO A 253 4.12 -9.71 34.03
C PRO A 253 4.03 -8.23 34.38
N ALA A 254 3.81 -7.94 35.67
CA ALA A 254 3.92 -6.59 36.18
C ALA A 254 5.16 -5.96 35.56
N ALA A 255 5.05 -4.69 35.13
CA ALA A 255 6.16 -3.94 34.56
C ALA A 255 7.45 -4.29 35.31
N PRO A 256 8.56 -4.66 34.64
CA PRO A 256 9.81 -4.87 35.35
C PRO A 256 10.03 -3.63 36.21
N SER A 257 10.17 -3.84 37.50
CA SER A 257 10.30 -2.80 38.52
C SER A 257 11.34 -1.78 38.05
N ARG A 258 10.86 -0.61 37.59
CA ARG A 258 11.57 0.61 37.12
C ARG A 258 12.95 0.35 36.49
N ILE A 259 13.14 0.71 35.21
CA ILE A 259 14.49 0.79 34.59
C ILE A 259 15.53 1.45 35.52
N ALA A 260 15.09 2.45 36.30
CA ALA A 260 15.82 3.00 37.44
C ALA A 260 16.03 1.95 38.56
N GLY A 261 17.08 1.15 38.43
CA GLY A 261 17.49 0.14 39.43
C GLY A 261 17.87 -1.22 38.85
N LEU A 262 17.66 -1.44 37.54
CA LEU A 262 18.05 -2.69 36.87
C LEU A 262 19.57 -2.92 36.95
N THR A 263 19.97 -4.05 37.56
CA THR A 263 21.34 -4.56 37.60
C THR A 263 21.74 -5.20 36.26
N ALA A 264 23.03 -5.43 36.02
CA ALA A 264 23.50 -6.09 34.80
C ALA A 264 22.88 -7.49 34.58
N GLU A 265 22.67 -8.24 35.66
CA GLU A 265 21.97 -9.54 35.63
C GLU A 265 20.50 -9.39 35.26
N GLY A 266 19.81 -8.38 35.82
CA GLY A 266 18.42 -8.08 35.49
C GLY A 266 18.23 -7.60 34.05
N GLU A 267 19.20 -6.89 33.48
CA GLU A 267 19.22 -6.51 32.06
C GLU A 267 19.38 -7.74 31.15
N LEU A 268 20.23 -8.70 31.53
CA LEU A 268 20.41 -9.93 30.77
C LEU A 268 19.14 -10.81 30.80
N ASP A 269 18.53 -10.96 31.96
CA ASP A 269 17.24 -11.65 32.13
C ASP A 269 16.12 -10.95 31.33
N LEU A 270 16.10 -9.62 31.32
CA LEU A 270 15.21 -8.84 30.45
C LEU A 270 15.46 -9.11 28.96
N TYR A 271 16.72 -9.11 28.52
CA TYR A 271 17.10 -9.44 27.15
C TYR A 271 16.61 -10.83 26.75
N GLN A 272 16.88 -11.86 27.58
CA GLN A 272 16.47 -13.23 27.32
C GLN A 272 14.95 -13.37 27.23
N ARG A 273 14.18 -12.68 28.09
CA ARG A 273 12.71 -12.66 28.02
C ARG A 273 12.18 -12.02 26.74
N LEU A 274 12.75 -10.88 26.33
CA LEU A 274 12.28 -10.13 25.16
C LEU A 274 12.62 -10.82 23.85
N THR A 275 13.77 -11.50 23.79
CA THR A 275 14.32 -12.04 22.55
C THR A 275 14.19 -13.55 22.42
N GLY A 276 14.05 -14.27 23.54
CA GLY A 276 14.19 -15.72 23.60
C GLY A 276 15.63 -16.21 23.35
N ASP A 277 16.60 -15.30 23.34
CA ASP A 277 18.00 -15.58 23.04
C ASP A 277 18.81 -15.65 24.33
N PHE A 278 19.35 -16.82 24.63
CA PHE A 278 20.14 -17.05 25.86
C PHE A 278 21.61 -16.67 25.72
N ALA A 279 22.05 -16.28 24.51
CA ALA A 279 23.38 -15.73 24.28
C ALA A 279 23.51 -14.32 24.86
N GLU A 280 24.74 -13.85 25.12
CA GLU A 280 24.93 -12.45 25.49
C GLU A 280 24.60 -11.50 24.32
N PRO A 281 23.97 -10.35 24.60
CA PRO A 281 23.72 -9.33 23.58
C PRO A 281 25.05 -8.72 23.10
N LEU A 282 25.16 -8.52 21.79
CA LEU A 282 26.28 -7.84 21.14
C LEU A 282 26.49 -6.42 21.68
N LEU A 283 25.39 -5.69 21.84
CA LEU A 283 25.38 -4.35 22.42
C LEU A 283 24.29 -4.22 23.48
N ARG A 284 24.66 -3.50 24.53
CA ARG A 284 23.79 -3.03 25.61
C ARG A 284 23.88 -1.51 25.64
N VAL A 285 22.76 -0.83 25.50
CA VAL A 285 22.70 0.63 25.45
C VAL A 285 21.69 1.10 26.48
N ARG A 286 22.19 1.78 27.51
CA ARG A 286 21.38 2.39 28.56
C ARG A 286 21.33 3.90 28.36
N VAL A 287 20.12 4.45 28.40
CA VAL A 287 19.88 5.89 28.29
C VAL A 287 18.99 6.33 29.43
N GLU A 288 19.42 7.35 30.17
CA GLU A 288 18.65 7.96 31.25
C GLU A 288 18.78 9.49 31.12
N GLU A 289 17.69 10.11 30.66
CA GLU A 289 17.54 11.57 30.55
C GLU A 289 16.22 11.99 31.22
N ALA A 290 16.02 13.29 31.44
CA ALA A 290 14.82 13.80 32.08
C ALA A 290 13.54 13.33 31.34
N GLY A 291 12.77 12.46 32.00
CA GLY A 291 11.53 11.86 31.49
C GLY A 291 11.69 10.77 30.42
N LEU A 292 12.89 10.22 30.24
CA LEU A 292 13.18 9.09 29.36
C LEU A 292 14.17 8.13 30.03
N ARG A 293 13.78 6.86 30.17
CA ARG A 293 14.70 5.78 30.53
C ARG A 293 14.59 4.67 29.50
N ALA A 294 15.71 4.13 29.05
CA ALA A 294 15.70 3.03 28.11
C ALA A 294 16.87 2.08 28.36
N VAL A 295 16.60 0.79 28.16
CA VAL A 295 17.63 -0.25 28.04
C VAL A 295 17.37 -0.96 26.73
N LEU A 296 18.34 -0.87 25.82
CA LEU A 296 18.27 -1.39 24.46
C LEU A 296 19.36 -2.43 24.23
N PHE A 297 19.04 -3.43 23.43
CA PHE A 297 19.88 -4.57 23.15
C PHE A 297 19.96 -4.84 21.65
N VAL A 298 21.14 -5.28 21.21
CA VAL A 298 21.36 -5.82 19.87
C VAL A 298 21.83 -7.26 20.03
N SER A 299 21.14 -8.22 19.39
CA SER A 299 21.56 -9.63 19.40
C SER A 299 22.74 -9.83 18.44
N THR A 300 23.60 -10.79 18.75
CA THR A 300 24.69 -11.25 17.87
C THR A 300 24.21 -11.90 16.57
N ARG A 301 22.96 -12.38 16.54
CA ARG A 301 22.37 -13.08 15.39
C ARG A 301 21.01 -12.52 15.03
N ARG A 302 20.63 -12.61 13.75
CA ARG A 302 19.31 -12.17 13.32
C ARG A 302 18.22 -13.04 13.93
N LEU A 303 17.37 -12.44 14.75
CA LEU A 303 16.25 -13.12 15.39
C LEU A 303 14.90 -12.79 14.68
N PRO A 304 13.88 -13.67 14.67
CA PRO A 304 12.61 -13.50 13.92
C PRO A 304 11.85 -12.23 14.31
N VAL A 305 11.23 -11.49 13.38
CA VAL A 305 10.55 -10.21 13.72
C VAL A 305 9.45 -10.43 14.79
N ALA A 306 9.61 -9.80 15.95
CA ALA A 306 8.66 -9.80 17.07
C ALA A 306 8.64 -8.42 17.73
N ASP A 307 7.59 -8.10 18.51
CA ASP A 307 7.46 -6.88 19.32
C ASP A 307 8.51 -6.86 20.46
N ARG A 308 9.76 -6.61 20.09
CA ARG A 308 10.92 -6.68 20.99
C ARG A 308 11.19 -5.38 21.73
N LEU A 309 10.67 -4.28 21.22
CA LEU A 309 10.77 -2.98 21.85
C LEU A 309 9.45 -2.68 22.55
N GLN A 310 9.47 -2.68 23.88
CA GLN A 310 8.32 -2.34 24.69
C GLN A 310 8.42 -0.87 25.12
N VAL A 311 7.40 -0.07 24.81
CA VAL A 311 7.36 1.35 25.15
C VAL A 311 6.28 1.57 26.18
N TYR A 312 6.65 2.15 27.32
CA TYR A 312 5.77 2.51 28.42
C TYR A 312 5.65 4.03 28.51
N VAL A 313 4.44 4.54 28.70
CA VAL A 313 4.15 5.97 28.87
C VAL A 313 3.37 6.15 30.16
N GLY A 314 3.90 6.93 31.10
CA GLY A 314 3.25 7.14 32.40
C GLY A 314 2.98 5.84 33.16
N GLY A 315 3.82 4.81 32.95
CA GLY A 315 3.67 3.48 33.56
C GLY A 315 2.76 2.50 32.83
N ALA A 316 2.08 2.91 31.74
CA ALA A 316 1.25 2.02 30.94
C ALA A 316 1.95 1.59 29.65
N LEU A 317 1.84 0.31 29.27
CA LEU A 317 2.38 -0.20 28.00
C LEU A 317 1.62 0.42 26.82
N ALA A 318 2.37 0.99 25.87
CA ALA A 318 1.90 1.56 24.62
C ALA A 318 2.33 0.65 23.43
N PRO A 319 1.56 -0.41 23.12
CA PRO A 319 1.95 -1.41 22.13
C PRO A 319 2.05 -0.86 20.70
N ASP A 320 1.29 0.20 20.39
CA ASP A 320 1.32 0.91 19.10
C ASP A 320 2.66 1.62 18.85
N LEU A 321 3.35 2.03 19.91
CA LEU A 321 4.65 2.69 19.83
C LEU A 321 5.79 1.69 19.63
N GLY A 322 5.72 0.48 20.20
CA GLY A 322 6.83 -0.49 20.13
C GLY A 322 7.39 -0.73 18.72
N VAL A 323 6.51 -0.79 17.71
CA VAL A 323 6.88 -1.04 16.31
C VAL A 323 7.35 0.22 15.57
N ARG A 324 6.97 1.42 16.05
CA ARG A 324 7.13 2.69 15.33
C ARG A 324 8.01 3.71 16.05
N PHE A 325 8.44 3.40 17.27
CA PHE A 325 9.15 4.34 18.12
C PHE A 325 10.55 4.64 17.60
N LEU A 326 11.29 3.62 17.15
CA LEU A 326 12.57 3.79 16.50
C LEU A 326 12.41 3.80 14.96
N PRO A 327 13.32 4.45 14.22
CA PRO A 327 13.33 4.40 12.77
C PRO A 327 13.42 2.95 12.23
N PRO A 328 12.86 2.64 11.05
CA PRO A 328 12.80 1.28 10.51
C PRO A 328 14.16 0.57 10.42
N GLN A 329 15.25 1.33 10.18
CA GLN A 329 16.61 0.76 10.14
C GLN A 329 17.09 0.19 11.48
N TYR A 330 16.42 0.49 12.60
CA TYR A 330 16.69 -0.09 13.92
C TYR A 330 15.64 -1.14 14.32
N GLY A 331 14.87 -1.66 13.37
CA GLY A 331 13.82 -2.66 13.63
C GLY A 331 14.33 -4.01 14.17
N PHE A 332 15.64 -4.19 14.30
CA PHE A 332 16.27 -5.35 14.95
C PHE A 332 16.53 -5.14 16.46
N VAL A 333 16.39 -3.92 16.98
CA VAL A 333 16.69 -3.58 18.38
C VAL A 333 15.60 -4.11 19.30
N ALA A 334 16.02 -4.74 20.40
CA ALA A 334 15.15 -5.16 21.49
C ALA A 334 15.33 -4.26 22.70
N GLY A 335 14.33 -4.15 23.58
CA GLY A 335 14.50 -3.41 24.83
C GLY A 335 13.22 -2.88 25.42
N VAL A 336 13.39 -2.08 26.47
CA VAL A 336 12.30 -1.37 27.14
C VAL A 336 12.61 0.12 27.14
N VAL A 337 11.59 0.93 26.84
CA VAL A 337 11.62 2.38 26.89
C VAL A 337 10.51 2.83 27.84
N GLU A 338 10.86 3.59 28.86
CA GLU A 338 9.95 4.26 29.78
C GLU A 338 9.97 5.77 29.50
N LEU A 339 8.78 6.33 29.28
CA LEU A 339 8.55 7.76 29.14
C LEU A 339 7.67 8.24 30.29
N ASP A 340 7.94 9.45 30.77
CA ASP A 340 7.00 10.16 31.63
C ASP A 340 5.67 10.43 30.91
N ALA A 341 4.66 10.87 31.66
CA ALA A 341 3.36 11.24 31.11
C ALA A 341 3.54 12.26 29.98
N LEU A 342 2.97 11.95 28.81
CA LEU A 342 3.05 12.81 27.64
C LEU A 342 2.06 13.98 27.76
N PRO A 343 2.36 15.15 27.16
CA PRO A 343 1.42 16.25 27.09
C PRO A 343 0.10 15.85 26.41
N ASP A 344 -1.04 16.40 26.88
CA ASP A 344 -2.35 16.16 26.28
C ASP A 344 -2.50 16.74 24.87
N ALA A 345 -1.83 17.87 24.61
CA ALA A 345 -1.85 18.52 23.31
C ALA A 345 -1.17 17.64 22.24
N ALA A 346 -1.92 17.28 21.18
CA ALA A 346 -1.48 16.33 20.16
C ALA A 346 -0.13 16.69 19.52
N LEU A 347 0.10 17.96 19.18
CA LEU A 347 1.37 18.41 18.58
C LEU A 347 2.55 18.29 19.56
N ALA A 348 2.34 18.64 20.83
CA ALA A 348 3.36 18.54 21.87
C ALA A 348 3.70 17.07 22.18
N ARG A 349 2.70 16.19 22.17
CA ARG A 349 2.86 14.73 22.30
C ARG A 349 3.72 14.15 21.19
N VAL A 350 3.42 14.48 19.93
CA VAL A 350 4.23 14.05 18.77
C VAL A 350 5.66 14.58 18.89
N GLY A 351 5.83 15.85 19.28
CA GLY A 351 7.15 16.45 19.49
C GLY A 351 7.97 15.75 20.57
N ALA A 352 7.36 15.37 21.70
CA ALA A 352 8.02 14.65 22.79
C ALA A 352 8.48 13.25 22.37
N LEU A 353 7.59 12.48 21.72
CA LEU A 353 7.93 11.16 21.17
C LEU A 353 9.07 11.24 20.15
N HIS A 354 9.04 12.22 19.25
CA HIS A 354 10.08 12.41 18.25
C HIS A 354 11.43 12.84 18.86
N ARG A 355 11.45 13.62 19.94
CA ARG A 355 12.69 13.94 20.68
C ARG A 355 13.28 12.69 21.31
N ALA A 356 12.48 11.90 22.03
CA ALA A 356 12.93 10.67 22.67
C ALA A 356 13.47 9.66 21.67
N SER A 357 12.75 9.42 20.58
CA SER A 357 13.20 8.55 19.47
C SER A 357 14.55 9.00 18.89
N ARG A 358 14.73 10.31 18.66
CA ARG A 358 16.01 10.85 18.15
C ARG A 358 17.17 10.67 19.12
N LEU A 359 16.94 10.81 20.42
CA LEU A 359 17.97 10.60 21.44
C LEU A 359 18.44 9.15 21.47
N LEU A 360 17.51 8.19 21.53
CA LEU A 360 17.85 6.76 21.49
C LEU A 360 18.56 6.39 20.19
N THR A 361 18.10 6.91 19.06
CA THR A 361 18.73 6.70 17.74
C THR A 361 20.17 7.22 17.71
N ARG A 362 20.43 8.39 18.29
CA ARG A 362 21.79 8.96 18.40
C ARG A 362 22.68 8.11 19.29
N SER A 363 22.15 7.64 20.42
CA SER A 363 22.89 6.77 21.35
C SER A 363 23.24 5.43 20.70
N LEU A 364 22.28 4.76 20.05
CA LEU A 364 22.50 3.52 19.31
C LEU A 364 23.55 3.70 18.20
N ARG A 365 23.47 4.81 17.46
CA ARG A 365 24.48 5.14 16.45
C ARG A 365 25.88 5.24 17.04
N GLY A 366 26.04 5.98 18.14
CA GLY A 366 27.34 6.12 18.80
C GLY A 366 27.93 4.77 19.22
N HIS A 367 27.12 3.91 19.84
CA HIS A 367 27.58 2.59 20.28
C HIS A 367 27.92 1.65 19.10
N LEU A 368 27.23 1.76 17.97
CA LEU A 368 27.56 1.01 16.75
C LEU A 368 28.85 1.53 16.10
N ASP A 369 29.04 2.85 16.05
CA ASP A 369 30.27 3.46 15.52
C ASP A 369 31.48 3.06 16.41
N ASP A 370 31.30 3.03 17.73
CA ASP A 370 32.33 2.60 18.70
C ASP A 370 32.59 1.09 18.61
N LEU A 371 31.56 0.27 18.36
CA LEU A 371 31.71 -1.17 18.10
C LEU A 371 32.62 -1.40 16.89
N GLY A 372 32.38 -0.68 15.79
CA GLY A 372 33.19 -0.77 14.58
C GLY A 372 34.65 -0.37 14.76
N ARG A 373 34.95 0.51 15.73
CA ARG A 373 36.33 0.92 16.05
C ARG A 373 37.03 0.00 17.04
N SER A 374 36.30 -0.48 18.04
CA SER A 374 36.87 -1.20 19.19
C SER A 374 36.89 -2.72 19.00
N ARG A 375 35.92 -3.28 18.27
CA ARG A 375 35.71 -4.72 18.09
C ARG A 375 35.33 -5.03 16.64
N PRO A 376 36.27 -4.88 15.68
CA PRO A 376 35.98 -4.96 14.25
C PRO A 376 35.42 -6.32 13.82
N GLU A 377 35.90 -7.44 14.39
CA GLU A 377 35.38 -8.78 14.06
C GLU A 377 33.91 -8.97 14.47
N GLU A 378 33.53 -8.49 15.65
CA GLU A 378 32.14 -8.51 16.12
C GLU A 378 31.25 -7.58 15.28
N PHE A 379 31.80 -6.44 14.85
CA PHE A 379 31.13 -5.51 13.97
C PHE A 379 30.91 -6.07 12.56
N GLN A 380 31.85 -6.86 12.03
CA GLN A 380 31.67 -7.59 10.78
C GLN A 380 30.52 -8.60 10.86
N ALA A 381 30.47 -9.38 11.95
CA ALA A 381 29.37 -10.31 12.19
C ALA A 381 28.01 -9.57 12.31
N PHE A 382 27.99 -8.42 12.99
CA PHE A 382 26.84 -7.54 13.03
C PHE A 382 26.41 -7.07 11.63
N TRP A 383 27.35 -6.57 10.83
CA TRP A 383 27.05 -6.07 9.49
C TRP A 383 26.54 -7.18 8.57
N ALA A 384 27.10 -8.39 8.67
CA ALA A 384 26.59 -9.55 7.94
C ALA A 384 25.15 -9.91 8.34
N ALA A 385 24.81 -9.81 9.63
CA ALA A 385 23.47 -10.14 10.14
C ALA A 385 22.42 -9.05 9.89
N TYR A 386 22.81 -7.77 9.94
CA TYR A 386 21.88 -6.62 9.99
C TYR A 386 22.13 -5.53 8.95
N GLY A 387 23.17 -5.63 8.12
CA GLY A 387 23.52 -4.63 7.09
C GLY A 387 22.34 -4.29 6.18
N GLY A 388 21.50 -5.27 5.84
CA GLY A 388 20.30 -5.07 5.02
C GLY A 388 19.21 -4.18 5.63
N TYR A 389 19.27 -3.85 6.93
CA TYR A 389 18.38 -2.85 7.55
C TYR A 389 18.83 -1.41 7.25
N PHE A 390 20.11 -1.22 6.93
CA PHE A 390 20.67 0.07 6.58
C PHE A 390 20.57 0.25 5.06
N GLY A 391 19.72 1.19 4.62
CA GLY A 391 19.61 1.55 3.21
C GLY A 391 20.85 2.27 2.69
N VAL A 392 20.75 2.86 1.49
CA VAL A 392 21.88 3.59 0.88
C VAL A 392 21.99 4.99 1.51
N GLY A 393 23.13 5.30 2.14
CA GLY A 393 23.40 6.63 2.68
C GLY A 393 24.79 6.79 3.30
N PRO A 394 25.24 8.03 3.58
CA PRO A 394 26.61 8.31 4.00
C PRO A 394 27.04 7.62 5.30
N TRP A 395 26.09 7.35 6.20
CA TRP A 395 26.38 6.61 7.43
C TRP A 395 26.46 5.09 7.17
N ALA A 396 25.59 4.54 6.34
CA ALA A 396 25.64 3.13 5.94
C ALA A 396 26.93 2.82 5.19
N GLN A 397 27.37 3.69 4.28
CA GLN A 397 28.66 3.56 3.58
C GLN A 397 29.85 3.58 4.54
N ARG A 398 29.82 4.40 5.60
CA ARG A 398 30.88 4.39 6.62
C ARG A 398 30.91 3.08 7.40
N LEU A 399 29.75 2.57 7.80
CA LEU A 399 29.64 1.27 8.48
C LEU A 399 30.09 0.13 7.56
N GLU A 400 29.75 0.19 6.27
CA GLU A 400 30.20 -0.79 5.27
C GLU A 400 31.72 -0.80 5.11
N VAL A 401 32.36 0.38 5.07
CA VAL A 401 33.83 0.49 5.06
C VAL A 401 34.44 -0.08 6.35
N GLN A 402 33.85 0.21 7.51
CA GLN A 402 34.32 -0.35 8.79
C GLN A 402 34.14 -1.88 8.85
N ALA A 403 33.14 -2.44 8.18
CA ALA A 403 32.93 -3.88 8.08
C ALA A 403 33.87 -4.52 7.04
N ALA A 404 34.34 -3.79 6.03
CA ALA A 404 35.25 -4.33 5.03
C ALA A 404 36.69 -4.56 5.53
N GLY A 405 37.05 -3.98 6.68
CA GLY A 405 38.39 -4.05 7.27
C GLY A 405 39.20 -2.79 6.98
#